data_AF-A0A0D6DTC6-F1
#
_entry.id   AF-A0A0D6DTC6-F1
#
_cell.length_a   1.000
_cell.length_b   1.000
_cell.length_c   1.000
_cell.angle_alpha   90.00
_cell.angle_beta   90.00
_cell.angle_gamma   90.00
#
_symmetry.space_group_name_H-M   'P 1'
#
loop_
_entity.id
_entity.type
_entity.pdbx_description
1 polymer ?
#
loop_
_entity_poly.entity_id
_entity_poly.type
_entity_poly.pdbx_seq_one_letter_code
_entity_poly.pdbx_strand_id
1 'polypeptide(L)'
;SKMSTGLPIDIKSSMKGQNYISFCRLDIDIHKNVPHIHLHEKRENNDHWHGAEIQVIIEGNWTTHRSRILHYMRQMAVITPYAQFLFRFLSDAAEKNLKIKFARRTDVMPPVPLLTKHHPSAVDLLLIKRLITDTTKPNLLQFLQHEFVNISKAHADRLIGEMGPDFSAKTTVNSLTSQQLVRIHQLFRQAKFDDPSGD
;
A
#
# COMPACT_ATOMS: atom_id res chain seq x y z
N SER A 1 -2.90 -5.74 -20.60
CA SER A 1 -1.66 -5.67 -21.39
C SER A 1 -1.18 -7.05 -21.78
N LYS A 2 -0.52 -7.84 -20.92
CA LYS A 2 0.11 -9.10 -21.38
C LYS A 2 -0.88 -10.15 -21.90
N MET A 3 -1.99 -10.39 -21.19
CA MET A 3 -3.02 -11.34 -21.66
C MET A 3 -3.85 -10.83 -22.85
N SER A 4 -4.11 -9.52 -22.92
CA SER A 4 -4.95 -8.93 -23.98
C SER A 4 -4.15 -8.68 -25.27
N THR A 5 -3.03 -7.98 -25.16
CA THR A 5 -2.28 -7.43 -26.30
C THR A 5 -0.90 -8.05 -26.44
N GLY A 6 -0.38 -8.76 -25.43
CA GLY A 6 1.00 -9.26 -25.41
C GLY A 6 2.09 -8.19 -25.29
N LEU A 7 1.76 -6.91 -25.48
CA LEU A 7 2.73 -5.82 -25.52
C LEU A 7 3.25 -5.43 -24.12
N PRO A 8 4.55 -5.05 -24.04
CA PRO A 8 5.17 -4.61 -22.80
C PRO A 8 4.65 -3.23 -22.35
N ILE A 9 4.90 -2.90 -21.10
CA ILE A 9 4.54 -1.63 -20.48
C ILE A 9 5.77 -0.73 -20.46
N ASP A 10 5.58 0.54 -20.81
CA ASP A 10 6.61 1.56 -20.75
C ASP A 10 6.40 2.45 -19.50
N ILE A 11 7.45 2.57 -18.70
CA ILE A 11 7.43 3.34 -17.44
C ILE A 11 8.57 4.36 -17.48
N LYS A 12 8.26 5.62 -17.17
CA LYS A 12 9.23 6.68 -16.94
C LYS A 12 9.07 7.21 -15.53
N SER A 13 10.15 7.33 -14.78
CA SER A 13 10.09 7.94 -13.44
C SER A 13 11.34 8.74 -13.10
N SER A 14 11.15 9.77 -12.27
CA SER A 14 12.24 10.56 -11.71
C SER A 14 11.84 11.13 -10.35
N MET A 15 12.74 11.04 -9.37
CA MET A 15 12.53 11.60 -8.04
C MET A 15 12.86 13.10 -8.01
N LYS A 16 12.34 13.82 -7.01
CA LYS A 16 12.67 15.23 -6.81
C LYS A 16 14.19 15.39 -6.61
N GLY A 17 14.81 16.24 -7.42
CA GLY A 17 16.26 16.51 -7.37
C GLY A 17 17.14 15.54 -8.16
N GLN A 18 16.55 14.56 -8.85
CA GLN A 18 17.29 13.59 -9.66
C GLN A 18 17.59 14.17 -11.06
N ASN A 19 18.84 14.07 -11.50
CA ASN A 19 19.32 14.60 -12.79
C ASN A 19 19.10 13.65 -13.98
N TYR A 20 18.43 12.52 -13.76
CA TYR A 20 18.09 11.56 -14.82
C TYR A 20 16.65 11.05 -14.67
N ILE A 21 16.06 10.65 -15.79
CA ILE A 21 14.79 9.92 -15.88
C ILE A 21 15.13 8.45 -16.09
N SER A 22 14.60 7.57 -15.23
CA SER A 22 14.67 6.13 -15.43
C SER A 22 13.58 5.72 -16.40
N PHE A 23 13.94 5.15 -17.54
CA PHE A 23 13.02 4.52 -18.48
C PHE A 23 13.11 3.01 -18.35
N CYS A 24 11.97 2.34 -18.20
CA CYS A 24 11.91 0.89 -18.12
C CYS A 24 10.78 0.38 -19.02
N ARG A 25 11.11 -0.56 -19.91
CA ARG A 25 10.17 -1.37 -20.67
C ARG A 25 10.16 -2.77 -20.09
N LEU A 26 9.04 -3.18 -19.52
CA LEU A 26 8.93 -4.48 -18.86
C LEU A 26 7.62 -5.18 -19.18
N ASP A 27 7.65 -6.50 -19.06
CA ASP A 27 6.46 -7.33 -18.92
C ASP A 27 6.65 -8.30 -17.73
N ILE A 28 5.74 -9.26 -17.54
CA ILE A 28 5.79 -10.21 -16.43
C ILE A 28 5.90 -11.66 -16.93
N ASP A 29 6.89 -12.43 -16.46
CA ASP A 29 6.86 -13.88 -16.58
C ASP A 29 5.79 -14.42 -15.62
N ILE A 30 4.65 -14.83 -16.20
CA ILE A 30 3.48 -15.29 -15.46
C ILE A 30 3.73 -16.61 -14.71
N HIS A 31 4.64 -17.46 -15.19
CA HIS A 31 4.91 -18.75 -14.57
C HIS A 31 5.79 -18.59 -13.33
N LYS A 32 6.78 -17.71 -13.42
CA LYS A 32 7.73 -17.44 -12.34
C LYS A 32 7.30 -16.30 -11.41
N ASN A 33 6.29 -15.54 -11.81
CA ASN A 33 5.85 -14.31 -11.12
C ASN A 33 7.02 -13.33 -10.92
N VAL A 34 7.85 -13.14 -11.96
CA VAL A 34 8.98 -12.20 -11.95
C VAL A 34 8.87 -11.21 -13.09
N PRO A 35 9.32 -9.95 -12.90
CA PRO A 35 9.36 -9.00 -14.00
C PRO A 35 10.40 -9.45 -15.04
N HIS A 36 10.04 -9.34 -16.31
CA HIS A 36 10.94 -9.53 -17.43
C HIS A 36 11.24 -8.16 -18.04
N ILE A 37 12.47 -7.69 -17.83
CA ILE A 37 12.93 -6.36 -18.22
C ILE A 37 13.51 -6.45 -19.63
N HIS A 38 12.87 -5.78 -20.58
CA HIS A 38 13.34 -5.70 -21.97
C HIS A 38 14.39 -4.61 -22.15
N LEU A 39 14.17 -3.47 -21.48
CA LEU A 39 15.06 -2.32 -21.55
C LEU A 39 14.96 -1.55 -20.25
N HIS A 40 16.12 -1.20 -19.69
CA HIS A 40 16.21 -0.28 -18.56
C HIS A 40 17.40 0.66 -18.78
N GLU A 41 17.10 1.94 -18.94
CA GLU A 41 18.10 2.96 -19.22
C GLU A 41 17.83 4.24 -18.43
N LYS A 42 18.89 5.04 -18.27
CA LYS A 42 18.83 6.36 -17.66
C LYS A 42 18.99 7.39 -18.77
N ARG A 43 18.04 8.32 -18.86
CA ARG A 43 18.08 9.46 -19.79
C ARG A 43 18.33 10.74 -19.00
N GLU A 44 19.00 11.71 -19.59
CA GLU A 44 19.23 13.01 -18.93
C GLU A 44 17.90 13.72 -18.62
N ASN A 45 17.84 14.42 -17.48
CA ASN A 45 16.66 15.14 -17.01
C ASN A 45 16.91 16.66 -17.02
N ASN A 46 17.11 17.22 -18.22
CA ASN A 46 17.45 18.63 -18.38
C ASN A 46 16.29 19.57 -17.96
N ASP A 47 15.05 19.09 -18.02
CA ASP A 47 13.85 19.85 -17.64
C ASP A 47 13.50 19.76 -16.15
N HIS A 48 14.33 19.08 -15.35
CA HIS A 48 14.06 18.80 -13.92
C HIS A 48 12.68 18.19 -13.66
N TRP A 49 12.18 17.37 -14.59
CA TRP A 49 10.91 16.68 -14.46
C TRP A 49 10.96 15.68 -13.31
N HIS A 50 9.88 15.59 -12.53
CA HIS A 50 9.72 14.60 -11.48
C HIS A 50 8.32 14.00 -11.50
N GLY A 51 8.22 12.72 -11.15
CA GLY A 51 6.96 11.98 -11.16
C GLY A 51 7.11 10.61 -11.79
N ALA A 52 5.98 10.03 -12.17
CA ALA A 52 5.91 8.76 -12.86
C ALA A 52 4.89 8.86 -14.01
N GLU A 53 5.27 8.37 -15.18
CA GLU A 53 4.42 8.19 -16.36
C GLU A 53 4.40 6.71 -16.71
N ILE A 54 3.20 6.17 -16.93
CA ILE A 54 2.99 4.77 -17.27
C ILE A 54 2.18 4.73 -18.57
N GLN A 55 2.69 4.03 -19.56
CA GLN A 55 2.04 3.82 -20.85
C GLN A 55 1.72 2.34 -21.00
N VAL A 56 0.45 2.03 -21.22
CA VAL A 56 -0.05 0.66 -21.36
C VAL A 56 -0.95 0.59 -22.58
N ILE A 57 -0.80 -0.49 -23.36
CA ILE A 57 -1.71 -0.81 -24.45
C ILE A 57 -2.68 -1.88 -23.95
N ILE A 58 -3.98 -1.61 -24.08
CA ILE A 58 -5.04 -2.51 -23.68
C ILE A 58 -6.12 -2.51 -24.75
N GLU A 59 -6.80 -3.65 -24.88
CA GLU A 59 -8.05 -3.73 -25.63
C GLU A 59 -9.18 -3.17 -24.75
N GLY A 60 -10.08 -2.40 -25.35
CA GLY A 60 -11.18 -1.81 -24.61
C GLY A 60 -12.23 -1.17 -25.51
N ASN A 61 -13.44 -1.02 -24.99
CA ASN A 61 -14.55 -0.39 -25.68
C ASN A 61 -14.87 0.98 -25.07
N TRP A 62 -14.40 2.04 -25.72
CA TRP A 62 -14.65 3.42 -25.28
C TRP A 62 -16.13 3.79 -25.27
N THR A 63 -16.87 3.45 -26.32
CA THR A 63 -18.29 3.82 -26.48
C THR A 63 -19.13 3.32 -25.31
N THR A 64 -18.91 2.09 -24.88
CA THR A 64 -19.67 1.46 -23.78
C THR A 64 -19.24 1.99 -22.40
N HIS A 65 -17.99 2.39 -22.21
CA HIS A 65 -17.44 2.68 -20.87
C HIS A 65 -17.09 4.15 -20.61
N ARG A 66 -17.21 5.01 -21.62
CA ARG A 66 -16.98 6.46 -21.52
C ARG A 66 -17.69 7.07 -20.30
N SER A 67 -18.98 6.78 -20.12
CA SER A 67 -19.77 7.35 -19.02
C SER A 67 -19.20 6.98 -17.65
N ARG A 68 -18.75 5.74 -17.46
CA ARG A 68 -18.17 5.24 -16.21
C ARG A 68 -16.82 5.88 -15.92
N ILE A 69 -15.96 6.00 -16.94
CA ILE A 69 -14.65 6.66 -16.81
C ILE A 69 -14.84 8.12 -16.40
N LEU A 70 -15.74 8.84 -17.07
CA LEU A 70 -16.02 10.24 -16.74
C LEU A 70 -16.65 10.40 -15.36
N HIS A 71 -17.51 9.47 -14.95
CA HIS A 71 -18.10 9.47 -13.62
C HIS A 71 -17.04 9.29 -12.53
N TYR A 72 -16.13 8.31 -12.69
CA TYR A 72 -15.02 8.10 -11.77
C TYR A 72 -14.13 9.35 -11.64
N MET A 73 -13.73 9.96 -12.76
CA MET A 73 -12.91 11.18 -12.75
C MET A 73 -13.62 12.35 -12.05
N ARG A 74 -14.94 12.47 -12.21
CA ARG A 74 -15.75 13.48 -11.49
C ARG A 74 -15.78 13.21 -9.99
N GLN A 75 -16.01 11.97 -9.57
CA GLN A 75 -15.99 11.60 -8.14
C GLN A 75 -14.63 11.92 -7.52
N MET A 76 -13.53 11.55 -8.19
CA MET A 76 -12.18 11.87 -7.73
C MET A 76 -11.95 13.38 -7.60
N ALA A 77 -12.37 14.18 -8.59
CA ALA A 77 -12.25 15.63 -8.54
C ALA A 77 -13.07 16.29 -7.41
N VAL A 78 -14.16 15.64 -6.95
CA VAL A 78 -14.96 16.12 -5.81
C VAL A 78 -14.26 15.84 -4.49
N ILE A 79 -13.74 14.63 -4.28
CA ILE A 79 -13.13 14.22 -3.00
C ILE A 79 -11.66 14.65 -2.85
N THR A 80 -10.97 14.97 -3.95
CA THR A 80 -9.58 15.48 -3.93
C THR A 80 -9.47 16.89 -4.49
N PRO A 81 -10.02 17.91 -3.81
CA PRO A 81 -10.05 19.29 -4.30
C PRO A 81 -8.65 19.92 -4.42
N TYR A 82 -7.63 19.30 -3.81
CA TYR A 82 -6.23 19.68 -3.89
C TYR A 82 -5.50 19.16 -5.14
N ALA A 83 -6.13 18.28 -5.92
CA ALA A 83 -5.57 17.71 -7.14
C ALA A 83 -6.10 18.41 -8.40
N GLN A 84 -5.32 18.37 -9.48
CA GLN A 84 -5.74 18.77 -10.82
C GLN A 84 -5.71 17.54 -11.73
N PHE A 85 -6.81 17.29 -12.43
CA PHE A 85 -6.89 16.20 -13.40
C PHE A 85 -7.04 16.74 -14.82
N LEU A 86 -6.26 16.20 -15.75
CA LEU A 86 -6.41 16.44 -17.18
C LEU A 86 -6.72 15.12 -17.87
N PHE A 87 -7.95 14.97 -18.35
CA PHE A 87 -8.35 13.81 -19.12
C PHE A 87 -8.39 14.16 -20.61
N ARG A 88 -7.74 13.36 -21.44
CA ARG A 88 -7.77 13.47 -22.90
C ARG A 88 -8.08 12.11 -23.50
N PHE A 89 -9.12 12.06 -24.31
CA PHE A 89 -9.42 10.94 -25.19
C PHE A 89 -9.15 11.37 -26.63
N LEU A 90 -8.35 10.58 -27.32
CA LEU A 90 -7.97 10.78 -28.72
C LEU A 90 -8.52 9.60 -29.53
N SER A 91 -9.27 9.91 -30.58
CA SER A 91 -9.80 8.96 -31.55
C SER A 91 -9.23 9.30 -32.92
N ASP A 92 -9.26 8.33 -33.84
CA ASP A 92 -8.90 8.54 -35.25
C ASP A 92 -9.73 9.67 -35.91
N ALA A 93 -10.96 9.86 -35.44
CA ALA A 93 -11.84 10.95 -35.84
C ALA A 93 -11.70 12.13 -34.86
N ALA A 94 -11.15 13.25 -35.34
CA ALA A 94 -10.84 14.41 -34.51
C ALA A 94 -12.07 15.01 -33.81
N GLU A 95 -13.25 14.92 -34.43
CA GLU A 95 -14.52 15.37 -33.87
C GLU A 95 -14.98 14.56 -32.64
N LYS A 96 -14.43 13.35 -32.45
CA LYS A 96 -14.72 12.49 -31.30
C LYS A 96 -13.74 12.71 -30.14
N ASN A 97 -12.70 13.53 -30.34
CA ASN A 97 -11.74 13.85 -29.30
C ASN A 97 -12.44 14.56 -28.13
N LEU A 98 -12.00 14.25 -26.92
CA LEU A 98 -12.55 14.84 -25.70
C LEU A 98 -11.42 15.29 -24.81
N LYS A 99 -11.47 16.54 -24.35
CA LYS A 99 -10.56 17.09 -23.35
C LYS A 99 -11.37 17.64 -22.18
N ILE A 100 -11.08 17.16 -20.98
CA ILE A 100 -11.72 17.63 -19.75
C ILE A 100 -10.62 17.99 -18.75
N LYS A 101 -10.70 19.19 -18.19
CA LYS A 101 -9.84 19.65 -17.11
C LYS A 101 -10.68 19.82 -15.84
N PHE A 102 -10.29 19.12 -14.78
CA PHE A 102 -10.79 19.36 -13.43
C PHE A 102 -9.73 20.17 -12.69
N ALA A 103 -9.98 21.48 -12.54
CA ALA A 103 -9.05 22.38 -11.89
C ALA A 103 -9.02 22.13 -10.37
N ARG A 104 -7.83 22.34 -9.79
CA ARG A 104 -7.64 22.39 -8.34
C ARG A 104 -8.53 23.48 -7.74
N ARG A 105 -9.15 23.20 -6.59
CA ARG A 105 -10.01 24.13 -5.84
C ARG A 105 -9.40 24.66 -4.55
N THR A 106 -8.40 23.97 -4.00
CA THR A 106 -7.66 24.40 -2.79
C THR A 106 -6.21 23.98 -2.90
N ASP A 107 -5.29 24.76 -2.34
CA ASP A 107 -3.88 24.38 -2.20
C ASP A 107 -3.59 23.70 -0.85
N VAL A 108 -4.59 23.60 0.03
CA VAL A 108 -4.47 22.94 1.33
C VAL A 108 -4.51 21.42 1.15
N MET A 109 -3.39 20.76 1.41
CA MET A 109 -3.27 19.30 1.42
C MET A 109 -3.67 18.74 2.79
N PRO A 110 -4.43 17.63 2.88
CA PRO A 110 -4.64 16.94 4.14
C PRO A 110 -3.29 16.44 4.72
N PRO A 111 -3.22 16.18 6.04
CA PRO A 111 -2.04 15.58 6.64
C PRO A 111 -1.70 14.25 5.95
N VAL A 112 -0.41 13.97 5.83
CA VAL A 112 0.07 12.71 5.24
C VAL A 112 -0.24 11.59 6.24
N PRO A 113 -0.87 10.48 5.79
CA PRO A 113 -1.15 9.37 6.68
C PRO A 113 0.14 8.78 7.24
N LEU A 114 0.16 8.51 8.55
CA LEU A 114 1.30 7.92 9.23
C LEU A 114 1.21 6.39 9.21
N LEU A 115 2.38 5.74 9.10
CA LEU A 115 2.43 4.29 9.25
C LEU A 115 2.19 3.93 10.71
N THR A 116 1.11 3.19 10.97
CA THR A 116 0.77 2.69 12.30
C THR A 116 0.97 1.18 12.41
N LYS A 117 1.19 0.70 13.65
CA LYS A 117 1.31 -0.73 13.96
C LYS A 117 -0.07 -1.38 13.99
N HIS A 118 -0.11 -2.70 14.11
CA HIS A 118 -1.36 -3.43 14.09
C HIS A 118 -2.15 -3.27 15.39
N HIS A 119 -3.47 -3.13 15.28
CA HIS A 119 -4.34 -3.15 16.45
C HIS A 119 -4.58 -4.60 16.93
N PRO A 120 -4.43 -4.92 18.23
CA PRO A 120 -4.54 -6.28 18.75
C PRO A 120 -5.84 -7.00 18.40
N SER A 121 -6.98 -6.29 18.40
CA SER A 121 -8.28 -6.90 18.07
C SER A 121 -8.46 -7.24 16.59
N ALA A 122 -7.59 -6.73 15.70
CA ALA A 122 -7.70 -6.90 14.25
C ALA A 122 -6.65 -7.88 13.68
N VAL A 123 -5.83 -8.50 14.53
CA VAL A 123 -4.79 -9.43 14.04
C VAL A 123 -5.27 -10.88 14.00
N ASP A 124 -4.77 -11.62 13.04
CA ASP A 124 -4.99 -13.06 12.91
C ASP A 124 -3.73 -13.86 13.33
N LEU A 125 -3.87 -15.19 13.38
CA LEU A 125 -2.77 -16.08 13.77
C LEU A 125 -1.59 -16.03 12.79
N LEU A 126 -1.85 -15.83 11.50
CA LEU A 126 -0.81 -15.81 10.48
C LEU A 126 0.05 -14.54 10.60
N LEU A 127 -0.60 -13.41 10.85
CA LEU A 127 0.03 -12.13 11.10
C LEU A 127 0.85 -12.18 12.38
N ILE A 128 0.33 -12.73 13.48
CA ILE A 128 1.12 -12.90 14.71
C ILE A 128 2.37 -13.74 14.43
N LYS A 129 2.25 -14.86 13.71
CA LYS A 129 3.40 -15.68 13.30
C LYS A 129 4.43 -14.90 12.49
N ARG A 130 3.97 -14.10 11.52
CA ARG A 130 4.84 -13.25 10.70
C ARG A 130 5.51 -12.16 11.53
N LEU A 131 4.79 -11.51 12.44
CA LEU A 131 5.37 -10.50 13.32
C LEU A 131 6.43 -11.11 14.24
N ILE A 132 6.25 -12.35 14.67
CA ILE A 132 7.26 -13.08 15.46
C ILE A 132 8.53 -13.35 14.63
N THR A 133 8.40 -13.72 13.36
CA THR A 133 9.60 -13.93 12.52
C THR A 133 10.34 -12.63 12.19
N ASP A 134 9.60 -11.54 12.06
CA ASP A 134 10.13 -10.25 11.59
C ASP A 134 10.58 -9.33 12.75
N THR A 135 10.14 -9.58 13.99
CA THR A 135 10.42 -8.71 15.13
C THR A 135 11.88 -8.75 15.57
N THR A 136 12.38 -7.60 16.02
CA THR A 136 13.70 -7.48 16.66
C THR A 136 13.61 -7.60 18.19
N LYS A 137 12.40 -7.77 18.74
CA LYS A 137 12.18 -7.80 20.19
C LYS A 137 12.36 -9.22 20.73
N PRO A 138 13.32 -9.44 21.66
CA PRO A 138 13.67 -10.79 22.12
C PRO A 138 12.60 -11.43 23.01
N ASN A 139 11.85 -10.64 23.78
CA ASN A 139 10.92 -11.14 24.79
C ASN A 139 9.47 -10.72 24.54
N LEU A 140 8.54 -11.54 25.07
CA LEU A 140 7.10 -11.40 24.86
C LEU A 140 6.56 -10.05 25.32
N LEU A 141 7.04 -9.52 26.44
CA LEU A 141 6.62 -8.20 26.94
C LEU A 141 6.90 -7.09 25.92
N GLN A 142 8.14 -7.07 25.41
CA GLN A 142 8.55 -6.08 24.41
C GLN A 142 7.85 -6.29 23.07
N PHE A 143 7.58 -7.54 22.68
CA PHE A 143 6.82 -7.85 21.48
C PHE A 143 5.41 -7.27 21.54
N LEU A 144 4.67 -7.55 22.63
CA LEU A 144 3.32 -7.03 22.82
C LEU A 144 3.29 -5.50 22.87
N GLN A 145 4.28 -4.88 23.51
CA GLN A 145 4.35 -3.42 23.64
C GLN A 145 4.70 -2.70 22.32
N HIS A 146 5.54 -3.30 21.47
CA HIS A 146 6.15 -2.58 20.33
C HIS A 146 5.66 -3.02 18.96
N GLU A 147 5.08 -4.21 18.82
CA GLU A 147 4.52 -4.67 17.53
C GLU A 147 3.04 -4.33 17.36
N PHE A 148 2.37 -3.93 18.44
CA PHE A 148 0.96 -3.56 18.42
C PHE A 148 0.73 -2.14 18.94
N VAL A 149 -0.31 -1.49 18.44
CA VAL A 149 -0.78 -0.22 19.02
C VAL A 149 -1.59 -0.47 20.30
N ASN A 150 -1.69 0.57 21.13
CA ASN A 150 -2.55 0.59 22.33
C ASN A 150 -2.24 -0.50 23.38
N ILE A 151 -1.02 -1.04 23.38
CA ILE A 151 -0.51 -1.91 24.45
C ILE A 151 0.61 -1.18 25.19
N SER A 152 0.28 -0.62 26.36
CA SER A 152 1.29 -0.11 27.28
C SER A 152 2.01 -1.26 28.00
N LYS A 153 3.18 -0.98 28.58
CA LYS A 153 3.93 -1.99 29.36
C LYS A 153 3.07 -2.65 30.45
N ALA A 154 2.36 -1.84 31.23
CA ALA A 154 1.46 -2.33 32.28
C ALA A 154 0.26 -3.13 31.74
N HIS A 155 -0.18 -2.85 30.51
CA HIS A 155 -1.20 -3.67 29.85
C HIS A 155 -0.61 -4.99 29.37
N ALA A 156 0.57 -4.98 28.75
CA ALA A 156 1.26 -6.19 28.32
C ALA A 156 1.54 -7.15 29.49
N ASP A 157 2.02 -6.64 30.63
CA ASP A 157 2.23 -7.45 31.85
C ASP A 157 0.93 -8.11 32.33
N ARG A 158 -0.19 -7.39 32.31
CA ARG A 158 -1.52 -7.93 32.65
C ARG A 158 -1.96 -9.02 31.67
N LEU A 159 -1.84 -8.75 30.37
CA LEU A 159 -2.20 -9.72 29.32
C LEU A 159 -1.38 -11.00 29.46
N ILE A 160 -0.07 -10.91 29.70
CA ILE A 160 0.79 -12.07 29.92
C ILE A 160 0.30 -12.89 31.13
N GLY A 161 -0.10 -12.22 32.22
CA GLY A 161 -0.69 -12.88 33.38
C GLY A 161 -2.00 -13.63 33.07
N GLU A 162 -2.86 -13.04 32.24
CA GLU A 162 -4.13 -13.65 31.81
C GLU A 162 -3.95 -14.83 30.82
N MET A 163 -2.82 -14.87 30.10
CA MET A 163 -2.51 -15.98 29.20
C MET A 163 -2.25 -17.29 29.94
N GLY A 164 -1.73 -17.23 31.17
CA GLY A 164 -1.51 -18.38 32.06
C GLY A 164 -0.05 -18.62 32.44
N PRO A 165 0.24 -19.66 33.25
CA PRO A 165 1.58 -19.93 33.80
C PRO A 165 2.63 -20.28 32.75
N ASP A 166 2.21 -20.70 31.55
CA ASP A 166 3.09 -21.03 30.43
C ASP A 166 3.69 -19.77 29.75
N PHE A 167 3.31 -18.58 30.21
CA PHE A 167 3.77 -17.31 29.67
C PHE A 167 4.52 -16.51 30.74
N SER A 168 5.65 -15.94 30.35
CA SER A 168 6.43 -15.01 31.16
C SER A 168 6.81 -13.80 30.34
N ALA A 169 6.95 -12.64 31.00
CA ALA A 169 7.45 -11.43 30.35
C ALA A 169 8.82 -11.64 29.67
N LYS A 170 9.62 -12.59 30.17
CA LYS A 170 10.95 -12.95 29.64
C LYS A 170 10.91 -14.07 28.60
N THR A 171 9.75 -14.64 28.30
CA THR A 171 9.62 -15.72 27.31
C THR A 171 10.15 -15.23 25.97
N THR A 172 11.04 -16.01 25.36
CA THR A 172 11.60 -15.71 24.05
C THR A 172 10.52 -15.81 22.98
N VAL A 173 10.35 -14.78 22.17
CA VAL A 173 9.25 -14.67 21.20
C VAL A 173 9.35 -15.77 20.14
N ASN A 174 10.55 -16.08 19.69
CA ASN A 174 10.83 -17.11 18.68
C ASN A 174 10.65 -18.55 19.19
N SER A 175 10.51 -18.76 20.51
CA SER A 175 10.27 -20.09 21.08
C SER A 175 8.79 -20.37 21.36
N LEU A 176 7.88 -19.47 20.96
CA LEU A 176 6.44 -19.64 21.19
C LEU A 176 5.88 -20.79 20.34
N THR A 177 5.14 -21.69 20.98
CA THR A 177 4.52 -22.84 20.31
C THR A 177 3.22 -22.43 19.61
N SER A 178 2.77 -23.24 18.64
CA SER A 178 1.49 -23.00 17.95
C SER A 178 0.30 -22.88 18.91
N GLN A 179 0.29 -23.65 20.02
CA GLN A 179 -0.76 -23.57 21.03
C GLN A 179 -0.71 -22.25 21.79
N GLN A 180 0.48 -21.76 22.13
CA GLN A 180 0.66 -20.46 22.77
C GLN A 180 0.21 -19.31 21.87
N LEU A 181 0.46 -19.40 20.56
CA LEU A 181 -0.03 -18.40 19.60
C LEU A 181 -1.56 -18.38 19.50
N VAL A 182 -2.20 -19.55 19.51
CA VAL A 182 -3.67 -19.66 19.59
C VAL A 182 -4.19 -18.99 20.85
N ARG A 183 -3.53 -19.20 22.00
CA ARG A 183 -3.91 -18.56 23.27
C ARG A 183 -3.77 -17.05 23.22
N ILE A 184 -2.66 -16.51 22.68
CA ILE A 184 -2.47 -15.06 22.51
C ILE A 184 -3.60 -14.47 21.66
N HIS A 185 -3.89 -15.07 20.51
CA HIS A 185 -4.94 -14.61 19.61
C HIS A 185 -6.34 -14.69 20.25
N GLN A 186 -6.65 -15.76 20.99
CA GLN A 186 -7.91 -15.88 21.73
C GLN A 186 -8.04 -14.75 22.76
N LEU A 187 -6.97 -14.44 23.49
CA LEU A 187 -6.98 -13.36 24.47
C LEU A 187 -7.17 -12.00 23.80
N PHE A 188 -6.53 -11.73 22.65
CA PHE A 188 -6.72 -10.48 21.91
C PHE A 188 -8.17 -10.25 21.45
N ARG A 189 -8.94 -11.33 21.23
CA ARG A 189 -10.36 -11.23 20.90
C ARG A 189 -11.27 -11.00 22.11
N GLN A 190 -10.80 -11.39 23.30
CA GLN A 190 -11.56 -11.30 24.55
C GLN A 190 -11.24 -10.01 25.33
N ALA A 191 -9.98 -9.58 25.29
CA ALA A 191 -9.50 -8.40 25.96
C ALA A 191 -10.01 -7.13 25.28
N LYS A 192 -10.26 -6.10 26.09
CA LYS A 192 -10.65 -4.78 25.60
C LYS A 192 -9.40 -3.93 25.40
N PHE A 193 -9.27 -3.38 24.20
CA PHE A 193 -8.23 -2.41 23.84
C PHE A 193 -8.89 -1.07 23.56
N ASP A 194 -8.13 0.01 23.75
CA ASP A 194 -8.58 1.35 23.36
C ASP A 194 -8.66 1.42 21.83
N ASP A 195 -9.54 2.29 21.31
CA ASP A 195 -9.72 2.44 19.87
C ASP A 195 -8.42 2.92 19.19
N PRO A 196 -8.14 2.47 17.94
CA PRO A 196 -6.98 2.93 17.21
C PRO A 196 -7.06 4.43 16.96
N SER A 197 -5.89 5.10 16.91
CA SER A 197 -5.84 6.52 16.53
C SER A 197 -6.35 6.71 15.10
N GLY A 198 -7.07 7.81 14.87
CA GLY A 198 -7.48 8.27 13.54
C GLY A 198 -6.46 9.17 12.85
N ASP A 199 -5.34 9.45 13.51
CA ASP A 199 -4.23 10.25 12.99
C ASP A 199 -3.34 9.48 12.00
#